data_AF-A0A3G8RBK9-F1
#
_entry.id   AF-A0A3G8RBK9-F1
#
_cell.length_a   1.000
_cell.length_b   1.000
_cell.length_c   1.000
_cell.angle_alpha   90.00
_cell.angle_beta   90.00
_cell.angle_gamma   90.00
#
_symmetry.space_group_name_H-M   'P 1'
#
loop_
_entity.id
_entity.type
_entity.pdbx_description
1 polymer ?
#
loop_
_entity_poly.entity_id
_entity_poly.type
_entity_poly.pdbx_seq_one_letter_code
_entity_poly.pdbx_strand_id
1 'polypeptide(L)'
;MNQHQPQQTPATPNEVTSTLEGWYALHDFRSINWTAWKTADDEERAGALDELQEFMKEWSVTEEAGLGSSAVYTIVGQKADFVMLHLRETLEDLNKLENEFNKTTFAKYTTKTYSYVSVVELSNYLSKEEDPMQNPQIVARLKPVLNKARYICFYPMNKKRDLDDNWYMLSMDERRTLMRSHGLIGRSYAGKVKQIISGSIGFDDWEWGVTLFSDDALQFKKLIYEMRFDEVSARYGEFGSFYVGSVLNEETFEDMLKL
;
A
#
# COMPACT_ATOMS: atom_id res chain seq x y z
N MET A 1 11.11 22.95 58.27
CA MET A 1 11.70 21.92 57.39
C MET A 1 10.92 21.92 56.08
N ASN A 2 11.40 22.65 55.08
CA ASN A 2 10.83 22.60 53.73
C ASN A 2 11.39 21.33 53.05
N GLN A 3 10.53 20.33 52.85
CA GLN A 3 10.86 19.17 52.04
C GLN A 3 10.97 19.63 50.58
N HIS A 4 12.18 19.59 50.04
CA HIS A 4 12.42 19.71 48.61
C HIS A 4 11.73 18.54 47.91
N GLN A 5 10.68 18.83 47.14
CA GLN A 5 10.25 17.92 46.08
C GLN A 5 11.39 17.81 45.05
N PRO A 6 11.80 16.61 44.64
CA PRO A 6 12.77 16.47 43.57
C PRO A 6 12.20 17.08 42.29
N GLN A 7 12.91 18.06 41.73
CA GLN A 7 12.64 18.57 40.39
C GLN A 7 12.72 17.39 39.42
N GLN A 8 11.58 17.01 38.84
CA GLN A 8 11.55 16.12 37.69
C GLN A 8 12.35 16.79 36.58
N THR A 9 13.46 16.17 36.20
CA THR A 9 14.22 16.57 35.01
C THR A 9 13.26 16.49 33.82
N PRO A 10 13.15 17.52 32.97
CA PRO A 10 12.28 17.45 31.80
C PRO A 10 12.72 16.25 30.97
N ALA A 11 11.80 15.31 30.71
CA ALA A 11 12.08 14.15 29.90
C ALA A 11 12.57 14.62 28.52
N THR A 12 13.76 14.15 28.12
CA THR A 12 14.27 14.39 26.78
C THR A 12 13.20 13.93 25.78
N PRO A 13 12.85 14.75 24.77
CA PRO A 13 11.87 14.33 23.76
C PRO A 13 12.31 13.00 23.14
N ASN A 14 11.36 12.08 22.99
CA ASN A 14 11.63 10.79 22.35
C ASN A 14 12.09 11.03 20.90
N GLU A 15 13.13 10.33 20.47
CA GLU A 15 13.72 10.51 19.13
C GLU A 15 12.71 10.10 18.05
N VAL A 16 12.55 10.88 16.98
CA VAL A 16 11.63 10.56 15.89
C VAL A 16 12.33 9.67 14.85
N THR A 17 11.63 8.68 14.32
CA THR A 17 12.16 7.84 13.23
C THR A 17 12.28 8.69 11.96
N SER A 18 13.45 8.70 11.34
CA SER A 18 13.64 9.31 10.02
C SER A 18 13.16 8.38 8.92
N THR A 19 12.49 8.96 7.93
CA THR A 19 11.95 8.29 6.76
C THR A 19 12.54 8.87 5.48
N LEU A 20 12.52 8.08 4.42
CA LEU A 20 12.73 8.52 3.06
C LEU A 20 11.46 8.25 2.29
N GLU A 21 10.98 9.26 1.58
CA GLU A 21 9.73 9.23 0.84
C GLU A 21 9.99 9.06 -0.66
N GLY A 22 9.16 8.22 -1.27
CA GLY A 22 9.18 7.91 -2.69
C GLY A 22 7.94 8.44 -3.40
N TRP A 23 7.41 7.63 -4.31
CA TRP A 23 6.15 7.95 -4.99
C TRP A 23 4.96 7.93 -4.04
N TYR A 24 4.02 8.85 -4.26
CA TYR A 24 2.68 8.75 -3.69
C TYR A 24 1.97 7.53 -4.25
N ALA A 25 1.10 6.93 -3.44
CA ALA A 25 0.37 5.72 -3.75
C ALA A 25 -1.14 5.92 -3.53
N LEU A 26 -1.93 5.49 -4.51
CA LEU A 26 -3.39 5.38 -4.41
C LEU A 26 -3.81 3.94 -4.65
N HIS A 27 -4.51 3.34 -3.69
CA HIS A 27 -5.31 2.14 -3.89
C HIS A 27 -6.77 2.54 -4.06
N ASP A 28 -7.34 2.39 -5.25
CA ASP A 28 -8.76 2.67 -5.55
C ASP A 28 -9.54 1.36 -5.70
N PHE A 29 -10.38 1.03 -4.73
CA PHE A 29 -11.17 -0.21 -4.70
C PHE A 29 -12.59 0.02 -5.19
N ARG A 30 -13.00 -0.78 -6.18
CA ARG A 30 -14.29 -0.69 -6.85
C ARG A 30 -15.06 -2.01 -6.76
N SER A 31 -16.38 -1.92 -6.66
CA SER A 31 -17.30 -3.03 -6.97
C SER A 31 -18.06 -2.74 -8.25
N ILE A 32 -18.38 -3.79 -9.00
CA ILE A 32 -19.11 -3.73 -10.27
C ILE A 32 -20.60 -3.81 -9.98
N ASN A 33 -21.36 -2.86 -10.52
CA ASN A 33 -22.80 -2.93 -10.56
C ASN A 33 -23.24 -3.84 -11.71
N TRP A 34 -23.24 -5.15 -11.45
CA TRP A 34 -23.62 -6.16 -12.43
C TRP A 34 -25.04 -5.99 -12.98
N THR A 35 -25.97 -5.44 -12.20
CA THR A 35 -27.32 -5.16 -12.67
C THR A 35 -27.30 -4.09 -13.76
N ALA A 36 -26.57 -2.99 -13.55
CA ALA A 36 -26.42 -1.93 -14.54
C ALA A 36 -25.64 -2.43 -15.77
N TRP A 37 -24.54 -3.15 -15.56
CA TRP A 37 -23.71 -3.70 -16.66
C TRP A 37 -24.49 -4.68 -17.56
N LYS A 38 -25.36 -5.53 -16.98
CA LYS A 38 -26.23 -6.44 -17.72
C LYS A 38 -27.36 -5.73 -18.47
N THR A 39 -27.73 -4.53 -18.05
CA THR A 39 -28.82 -3.75 -18.67
C THR A 39 -28.34 -2.93 -19.86
N ALA A 40 -27.05 -2.55 -19.88
CA ALA A 40 -26.42 -1.90 -21.02
C ALA A 40 -26.60 -2.72 -22.30
N ASP A 41 -26.58 -2.08 -23.46
CA ASP A 41 -26.53 -2.81 -24.73
C ASP A 41 -25.08 -3.20 -25.10
N ASP A 42 -24.93 -4.01 -26.15
CA ASP A 42 -23.62 -4.51 -26.57
C ASP A 42 -22.70 -3.38 -27.08
N GLU A 43 -23.26 -2.35 -27.72
CA GLU A 43 -22.51 -1.21 -28.26
C GLU A 43 -21.95 -0.35 -27.11
N GLU A 44 -22.76 -0.09 -26.09
CA GLU A 44 -22.38 0.65 -24.90
C GLU A 44 -21.32 -0.10 -24.07
N ARG A 45 -21.44 -1.43 -23.94
CA ARG A 45 -20.42 -2.25 -23.28
C ARG A 45 -19.12 -2.24 -24.06
N ALA A 46 -19.16 -2.42 -25.38
CA ALA A 46 -17.97 -2.39 -26.23
C ALA A 46 -17.25 -1.04 -26.14
N GLY A 47 -17.97 0.07 -26.27
CA GLY A 47 -17.39 1.41 -26.14
C GLY A 47 -16.79 1.69 -24.75
N ALA A 48 -17.41 1.18 -23.68
CA ALA A 48 -16.87 1.30 -22.33
C ALA A 48 -15.58 0.49 -22.13
N LEU A 49 -15.47 -0.68 -22.77
CA LEU A 49 -14.26 -1.50 -22.74
C LEU A 49 -13.13 -0.84 -23.56
N ASP A 50 -13.42 -0.34 -24.76
CA ASP A 50 -12.44 0.36 -25.60
C ASP A 50 -11.85 1.59 -24.88
N GLU A 51 -12.71 2.40 -24.26
CA GLU A 51 -12.28 3.57 -23.47
C GLU A 51 -11.43 3.16 -22.24
N LEU A 52 -11.83 2.09 -21.54
CA LEU A 52 -11.07 1.57 -20.42
C LEU A 52 -9.68 1.06 -20.86
N GLN A 53 -9.60 0.35 -21.98
CA GLN A 53 -8.35 -0.13 -22.54
C GLN A 53 -7.43 1.04 -22.91
N GLU A 54 -7.98 2.08 -23.55
CA GLU A 54 -7.20 3.28 -23.88
C GLU A 54 -6.67 3.99 -22.63
N PHE A 55 -7.49 4.12 -21.59
CA PHE A 55 -7.05 4.64 -20.30
C PHE A 55 -5.90 3.82 -19.68
N MET A 56 -5.94 2.49 -19.80
CA MET A 56 -4.90 1.61 -19.26
C MET A 56 -3.60 1.63 -20.08
N LYS A 57 -3.65 1.88 -21.40
CA LYS A 57 -2.46 1.94 -22.27
C LYS A 57 -1.51 3.07 -21.86
N GLU A 58 -2.02 4.19 -21.38
CA GLU A 58 -1.20 5.32 -20.89
C GLU A 58 -0.30 4.94 -19.70
N TRP A 59 -0.60 3.84 -19.01
CA TRP A 59 0.19 3.39 -17.87
C TRP A 59 1.55 2.84 -18.28
N SER A 60 1.65 2.11 -19.41
CA SER A 60 2.95 1.60 -19.88
C SER A 60 3.86 2.75 -20.30
N VAL A 61 3.31 3.79 -20.94
CA VAL A 61 4.05 5.01 -21.31
C VAL A 61 4.61 5.70 -20.06
N THR A 62 3.79 5.86 -19.02
CA THR A 62 4.20 6.46 -17.76
C THR A 62 5.29 5.63 -17.05
N GLU A 63 5.14 4.30 -17.07
CA GLU A 63 6.09 3.36 -16.46
C GLU A 63 7.43 3.31 -17.20
N GLU A 64 7.43 3.26 -18.54
CA GLU A 64 8.63 3.31 -19.37
C GLU A 64 9.39 4.63 -19.25
N ALA A 65 8.68 5.74 -19.04
CA ALA A 65 9.26 7.05 -18.74
C ALA A 65 9.84 7.14 -17.32
N GLY A 66 9.60 6.15 -16.46
CA GLY A 66 10.04 6.17 -15.06
C GLY A 66 9.33 7.23 -14.21
N LEU A 67 8.09 7.58 -14.56
CA LEU A 67 7.30 8.63 -13.89
C LEU A 67 6.19 8.06 -12.99
N GLY A 68 6.05 6.74 -12.95
CA GLY A 68 5.10 6.06 -12.09
C GLY A 68 5.00 4.57 -12.41
N SER A 69 4.08 3.89 -11.74
CA SER A 69 3.71 2.51 -12.06
C SER A 69 2.23 2.29 -11.73
N SER A 70 1.57 1.42 -12.48
CA SER A 70 0.16 1.07 -12.25
C SER A 70 -0.03 -0.44 -12.33
N ALA A 71 -0.96 -0.98 -11.54
CA ALA A 71 -1.40 -2.36 -11.67
C ALA A 71 -2.88 -2.49 -11.28
N VAL A 72 -3.55 -3.50 -11.84
CA VAL A 72 -4.93 -3.85 -11.49
C VAL A 72 -4.98 -5.30 -11.04
N TYR A 73 -5.79 -5.54 -10.01
CA TYR A 73 -6.06 -6.86 -9.50
C TYR A 73 -7.58 -7.00 -9.26
N THR A 74 -8.13 -8.19 -9.50
CA THR A 74 -9.43 -8.56 -8.92
C THR A 74 -9.32 -8.55 -7.40
N ILE A 75 -10.43 -8.45 -6.68
CA ILE A 75 -10.49 -8.68 -5.24
C ILE A 75 -11.53 -9.77 -4.96
N VAL A 76 -11.16 -10.72 -4.10
CA VAL A 76 -12.04 -11.83 -3.73
C VAL A 76 -12.92 -11.45 -2.55
N GLY A 77 -14.23 -11.69 -2.69
CA GLY A 77 -15.24 -11.43 -1.66
C GLY A 77 -16.05 -10.17 -1.95
N GLN A 78 -16.79 -9.67 -0.96
CA GLN A 78 -17.74 -8.56 -1.16
C GLN A 78 -17.18 -7.18 -0.81
N LYS A 79 -15.89 -7.09 -0.45
CA LYS A 79 -15.28 -5.80 -0.06
C LYS A 79 -15.01 -4.92 -1.27
N ALA A 80 -14.68 -5.53 -2.40
CA ALA A 80 -14.45 -4.93 -3.71
C ALA A 80 -14.41 -6.06 -4.75
N ASP A 81 -14.58 -5.73 -6.02
CA ASP A 81 -14.38 -6.65 -7.16
C ASP A 81 -13.01 -6.43 -7.82
N PHE A 82 -12.47 -5.21 -7.79
CA PHE A 82 -11.11 -4.92 -8.24
C PHE A 82 -10.48 -3.73 -7.51
N VAL A 83 -9.15 -3.64 -7.61
CA VAL A 83 -8.35 -2.51 -7.15
C VAL A 83 -7.45 -2.00 -8.27
N MET A 84 -7.41 -0.68 -8.44
CA MET A 84 -6.38 0.00 -9.22
C MET A 84 -5.34 0.56 -8.24
N LEU A 85 -4.09 0.11 -8.38
CA LEU A 85 -2.97 0.62 -7.62
C LEU A 85 -2.14 1.54 -8.51
N HIS A 86 -2.03 2.81 -8.14
CA HIS A 86 -1.22 3.81 -8.84
C HIS A 86 -0.11 4.33 -7.94
N LEU A 87 1.11 4.44 -8.49
CA LEU A 87 2.24 5.13 -7.88
C LEU A 87 2.68 6.31 -8.75
N ARG A 88 2.75 7.52 -8.22
CA ARG A 88 3.12 8.74 -8.98
C ARG A 88 4.02 9.69 -8.18
N GLU A 89 4.69 10.62 -8.89
CA GLU A 89 5.56 11.64 -8.28
C GLU A 89 4.77 12.64 -7.42
N THR A 90 3.52 12.95 -7.76
CA THR A 90 2.73 13.97 -7.08
C THR A 90 1.31 13.49 -6.73
N LEU A 91 0.70 14.11 -5.72
CA LEU A 91 -0.71 13.90 -5.38
C LEU A 91 -1.63 14.40 -6.49
N GLU A 92 -1.24 15.47 -7.18
CA GLU A 92 -1.95 16.03 -8.32
C GLU A 92 -2.05 15.02 -9.47
N ASP A 93 -0.98 14.25 -9.74
CA ASP A 93 -0.99 13.19 -10.74
C ASP A 93 -1.94 12.05 -10.35
N LEU A 94 -1.98 11.67 -9.06
CA LEU A 94 -2.93 10.66 -8.56
C LEU A 94 -4.38 11.15 -8.69
N ASN A 95 -4.65 12.39 -8.27
CA ASN A 95 -5.98 12.98 -8.39
C ASN A 95 -6.40 13.13 -9.86
N LYS A 96 -5.47 13.47 -10.76
CA LYS A 96 -5.75 13.51 -12.21
C LYS A 96 -6.19 12.12 -12.70
N LEU A 97 -5.43 11.07 -12.39
CA LEU A 97 -5.77 9.69 -12.77
C LEU A 97 -7.10 9.22 -12.20
N GLU A 98 -7.35 9.49 -10.93
CA GLU A 98 -8.63 9.13 -10.29
C GLU A 98 -9.80 9.81 -11.03
N ASN A 99 -9.66 11.10 -11.37
CA ASN A 99 -10.69 11.84 -12.07
C ASN A 99 -10.84 11.44 -13.54
N GLU A 100 -9.76 11.05 -14.21
CA GLU A 100 -9.80 10.50 -15.57
C GLU A 100 -10.54 9.16 -15.59
N PHE A 101 -10.21 8.23 -14.67
CA PHE A 101 -10.98 6.99 -14.52
C PHE A 101 -12.46 7.27 -14.26
N ASN A 102 -12.78 8.16 -13.30
CA ASN A 102 -14.16 8.49 -12.95
C ASN A 102 -14.99 9.09 -14.09
N LYS A 103 -14.34 9.63 -15.13
CA LYS A 103 -15.00 10.19 -16.31
C LYS A 103 -15.26 9.14 -17.39
N THR A 104 -14.63 7.97 -17.31
CA THR A 104 -14.85 6.89 -18.27
C THR A 104 -16.28 6.37 -18.22
N THR A 105 -16.75 5.86 -19.35
CA THR A 105 -18.03 5.17 -19.48
C THR A 105 -18.08 3.94 -18.59
N PHE A 106 -16.97 3.21 -18.42
CA PHE A 106 -16.94 2.04 -17.54
C PHE A 106 -17.17 2.40 -16.06
N ALA A 107 -16.66 3.55 -15.59
CA ALA A 107 -16.78 3.95 -14.20
C ALA A 107 -18.23 4.08 -13.70
N LYS A 108 -19.19 4.37 -14.59
CA LYS A 108 -20.63 4.44 -14.24
C LYS A 108 -21.21 3.09 -13.80
N TYR A 109 -20.55 1.98 -14.17
CA TYR A 109 -20.89 0.63 -13.75
C TYR A 109 -20.13 0.19 -12.51
N THR A 110 -19.45 1.11 -11.83
CA THR A 110 -18.69 0.82 -10.62
C THR A 110 -19.17 1.65 -9.45
N THR A 111 -18.97 1.13 -8.25
CA THR A 111 -19.12 1.87 -6.99
C THR A 111 -17.79 1.94 -6.26
N LYS A 112 -17.41 3.11 -5.77
CA LYS A 112 -16.27 3.29 -4.87
C LYS A 112 -16.56 2.59 -3.55
N THR A 113 -15.74 1.61 -3.17
CA THR A 113 -15.95 0.80 -1.95
C THR A 113 -14.95 1.09 -0.86
N TYR A 114 -13.70 1.38 -1.23
CA TYR A 114 -12.64 1.78 -0.32
C TYR A 114 -11.56 2.51 -1.11
N SER A 115 -10.74 3.30 -0.41
CA SER A 115 -9.53 3.90 -0.99
C SER A 115 -8.45 3.98 0.07
N TYR A 116 -7.20 4.12 -0.38
CA TYR A 116 -6.10 4.40 0.52
C TYR A 116 -5.05 5.32 -0.14
N VAL A 117 -4.73 6.44 0.49
CA VAL A 117 -3.73 7.41 0.03
C VAL A 117 -2.50 7.36 0.93
N SER A 118 -1.32 7.19 0.33
CA SER A 118 -0.07 7.03 1.09
C SER A 118 1.14 7.47 0.26
N VAL A 119 2.34 7.39 0.82
CA VAL A 119 3.62 7.60 0.12
C VAL A 119 4.58 6.47 0.41
N VAL A 120 5.25 5.92 -0.60
CA VAL A 120 6.23 4.84 -0.43
C VAL A 120 7.28 5.29 0.59
N GLU A 121 7.50 4.48 1.61
CA GLU A 121 8.31 4.86 2.77
C GLU A 121 9.41 3.84 3.03
N LEU A 122 10.63 4.33 3.22
CA LEU A 122 11.73 3.55 3.77
C LEU A 122 12.18 4.18 5.09
N SER A 123 11.96 3.49 6.20
CA SER A 123 12.51 3.91 7.48
C SER A 123 14.03 3.76 7.48
N ASN A 124 14.75 4.84 7.76
CA ASN A 124 16.20 4.84 7.77
C ASN A 124 16.74 4.61 9.19
N TYR A 125 17.06 3.34 9.49
CA TYR A 125 17.80 2.99 10.70
C TYR A 125 19.33 2.93 10.46
N LEU A 126 19.82 3.34 9.28
CA LEU A 126 21.21 3.27 8.85
C LEU A 126 21.95 4.62 8.95
N SER A 127 23.28 4.53 9.01
CA SER A 127 24.22 5.62 9.33
C SER A 127 24.18 6.81 8.36
N LYS A 128 24.37 8.02 8.90
CA LYS A 128 24.27 9.35 8.26
C LYS A 128 25.39 9.69 7.25
N GLU A 129 26.15 8.72 6.75
CA GLU A 129 27.44 9.00 6.09
C GLU A 129 27.34 9.25 4.57
N GLU A 130 26.24 8.90 3.91
CA GLU A 130 26.04 9.11 2.47
C GLU A 130 24.59 9.53 2.16
N ASP A 131 24.39 10.38 1.14
CA ASP A 131 23.05 10.77 0.67
C ASP A 131 22.30 9.54 0.12
N PRO A 132 21.22 9.08 0.77
CA PRO A 132 20.49 7.88 0.34
C PRO A 132 19.93 7.97 -1.07
N MET A 133 19.69 9.19 -1.57
CA MET A 133 19.15 9.41 -2.92
C MET A 133 20.18 9.17 -4.03
N GLN A 134 21.47 9.09 -3.68
CA GLN A 134 22.53 8.70 -4.63
C GLN A 134 22.66 7.18 -4.78
N ASN A 135 22.04 6.39 -3.88
CA ASN A 135 22.10 4.94 -3.95
C ASN A 135 20.98 4.38 -4.86
N PRO A 136 21.30 3.80 -6.03
CA PRO A 136 20.29 3.30 -6.96
C PRO A 136 19.37 2.22 -6.37
N GLN A 137 19.85 1.44 -5.40
CA GLN A 137 19.05 0.41 -4.74
C GLN A 137 18.00 1.02 -3.80
N ILE A 138 18.29 2.16 -3.19
CA ILE A 138 17.33 2.92 -2.36
C ILE A 138 16.30 3.57 -3.27
N VAL A 139 16.74 4.24 -4.34
CA VAL A 139 15.84 4.88 -5.31
C VAL A 139 14.88 3.87 -5.94
N ALA A 140 15.36 2.68 -6.34
CA ALA A 140 14.50 1.62 -6.90
C ALA A 140 13.45 1.08 -5.91
N ARG A 141 13.66 1.26 -4.60
CA ARG A 141 12.69 0.91 -3.56
C ARG A 141 11.71 2.04 -3.25
N LEU A 142 12.14 3.31 -3.38
CA LEU A 142 11.30 4.50 -3.25
C LEU A 142 10.40 4.72 -4.47
N LYS A 143 10.89 4.37 -5.65
CA LYS A 143 10.18 4.48 -6.94
C LYS A 143 10.06 3.11 -7.60
N PRO A 144 9.31 2.17 -6.98
CA PRO A 144 9.27 0.80 -7.44
C PRO A 144 8.37 0.66 -8.68
N VAL A 145 8.87 -0.03 -9.70
CA VAL A 145 8.00 -0.67 -10.68
C VAL A 145 7.24 -1.80 -9.98
N LEU A 146 5.91 -1.76 -10.07
CA LEU A 146 5.04 -2.73 -9.42
C LEU A 146 5.30 -4.12 -9.96
N ASN A 147 5.42 -5.09 -9.05
CA ASN A 147 5.54 -6.49 -9.44
C ASN A 147 4.17 -6.98 -9.88
N LYS A 148 4.00 -7.30 -11.16
CA LYS A 148 2.78 -7.91 -11.71
C LYS A 148 2.74 -9.42 -11.38
N ALA A 149 3.00 -9.74 -10.11
CA ALA A 149 2.90 -11.09 -9.58
C ALA A 149 1.46 -11.58 -9.67
N ARG A 150 1.25 -12.90 -9.61
CA ARG A 150 -0.11 -13.45 -9.78
C ARG A 150 -1.10 -12.95 -8.75
N TYR A 151 -0.66 -12.63 -7.54
CA TYR A 151 -1.54 -12.21 -6.44
C TYR A 151 -1.05 -10.96 -5.71
N ILE A 152 -2.02 -10.24 -5.15
CA ILE A 152 -1.83 -9.10 -4.25
C ILE A 152 -2.47 -9.37 -2.90
N CYS A 153 -1.90 -8.81 -1.84
CA CYS A 153 -2.54 -8.63 -0.55
C CYS A 153 -2.30 -7.20 -0.07
N PHE A 154 -3.35 -6.47 0.26
CA PHE A 154 -3.28 -5.13 0.83
C PHE A 154 -3.97 -5.08 2.20
N TYR A 155 -3.37 -4.37 3.15
CA TYR A 155 -4.02 -3.99 4.40
C TYR A 155 -3.39 -2.74 5.00
N PRO A 156 -4.17 -1.84 5.61
CA PRO A 156 -3.63 -0.74 6.40
C PRO A 156 -3.37 -1.17 7.84
N MET A 157 -2.46 -0.49 8.53
CA MET A 157 -2.14 -0.77 9.93
C MET A 157 -1.63 0.44 10.70
N ASN A 158 -1.78 0.38 12.03
CA ASN A 158 -1.18 1.32 12.98
C ASN A 158 -0.20 0.61 13.91
N LYS A 159 0.58 1.41 14.61
CA LYS A 159 1.28 1.08 15.82
C LYS A 159 0.50 1.58 17.04
N LYS A 160 0.14 0.64 17.92
CA LYS A 160 -0.68 0.87 19.11
C LYS A 160 -0.12 1.99 20.00
N ARG A 161 -1.04 2.78 20.57
CA ARG A 161 -0.78 3.86 21.55
C ARG A 161 -1.64 3.71 22.80
N ASP A 162 -1.51 2.58 23.48
CA ASP A 162 -2.41 2.21 24.59
C ASP A 162 -1.62 1.78 25.84
N LEU A 163 -1.65 2.62 26.88
CA LEU A 163 -1.02 2.38 28.18
C LEU A 163 0.43 1.88 28.04
N ASP A 164 0.70 0.66 28.53
CA ASP A 164 2.01 0.02 28.52
C ASP A 164 2.44 -0.45 27.13
N ASP A 165 1.50 -0.58 26.19
CA ASP A 165 1.75 -0.90 24.77
C ASP A 165 1.62 0.35 23.91
N ASN A 166 2.48 1.34 24.19
CA ASN A 166 2.56 2.58 23.41
C ASN A 166 3.87 2.64 22.61
N TRP A 167 3.79 2.30 21.32
CA TRP A 167 4.92 2.27 20.40
C TRP A 167 5.69 3.60 20.34
N TYR A 168 4.97 4.72 20.44
CA TYR A 168 5.55 6.05 20.29
C TYR A 168 6.21 6.55 21.58
N MET A 169 6.06 5.84 22.69
CA MET A 169 6.73 6.11 23.96
C MET A 169 7.97 5.24 24.17
N LEU A 170 8.20 4.22 23.33
CA LEU A 170 9.42 3.41 23.35
C LEU A 170 10.62 4.24 22.89
N SER A 171 11.78 4.00 23.51
CA SER A 171 13.05 4.56 23.03
C SER A 171 13.37 4.08 21.61
N MET A 172 14.24 4.83 20.92
CA MET A 172 14.67 4.46 19.58
C MET A 172 15.36 3.09 19.53
N ASP A 173 16.14 2.73 20.55
CA ASP A 173 16.85 1.45 20.60
C ASP A 173 15.92 0.26 20.82
N GLU A 174 14.85 0.44 21.61
CA GLU A 174 13.79 -0.56 21.75
C GLU A 174 13.07 -0.78 20.42
N ARG A 175 12.67 0.30 19.73
CA ARG A 175 12.03 0.20 18.41
C ARG A 175 12.95 -0.45 17.37
N ARG A 176 14.24 -0.09 17.34
CA ARG A 176 15.25 -0.72 16.47
C ARG A 176 15.36 -2.22 16.73
N THR A 177 15.39 -2.63 18.00
CA THR A 177 15.50 -4.03 18.40
C THR A 177 14.28 -4.84 17.93
N LEU A 178 13.07 -4.32 18.19
CA LEU A 178 11.83 -4.95 17.76
C LEU A 178 11.74 -5.03 16.23
N MET A 179 12.04 -3.95 15.51
CA MET A 179 12.01 -3.94 14.04
C MET A 179 13.09 -4.82 13.40
N ARG A 180 14.24 -5.02 14.07
CA ARG A 180 15.28 -5.93 13.60
C ARG A 180 14.79 -7.38 13.58
N SER A 181 14.08 -7.81 14.63
CA SER A 181 13.47 -9.14 14.72
C SER A 181 12.42 -9.33 13.61
N HIS A 182 11.49 -8.38 13.48
CA HIS A 182 10.48 -8.39 12.43
C HIS A 182 11.09 -8.45 11.01
N GLY A 183 12.15 -7.68 10.77
CA GLY A 183 12.87 -7.69 9.50
C GLY A 183 13.60 -9.01 9.19
N LEU A 184 13.99 -9.80 10.21
CA LEU A 184 14.56 -11.14 10.00
C LEU A 184 13.50 -12.11 9.46
N ILE A 185 12.29 -12.07 10.00
CA ILE A 185 11.16 -12.87 9.48
C ILE A 185 10.90 -12.48 8.03
N GLY A 186 10.74 -11.19 7.73
CA GLY A 186 10.51 -10.71 6.35
C GLY A 186 11.60 -11.18 5.37
N ARG A 187 12.88 -11.13 5.76
CA ARG A 187 13.99 -11.63 4.94
C ARG A 187 13.91 -13.12 4.62
N SER A 188 13.34 -13.94 5.52
CA SER A 188 13.15 -15.38 5.26
C SER A 188 12.14 -15.68 4.13
N TYR A 189 11.32 -14.69 3.75
CA TYR A 189 10.38 -14.75 2.64
C TYR A 189 10.90 -14.08 1.36
N ALA A 190 12.18 -13.70 1.31
CA ALA A 190 12.82 -13.20 0.11
C ALA A 190 12.66 -14.19 -1.06
N GLY A 191 12.30 -13.67 -2.23
CA GLY A 191 11.99 -14.48 -3.41
C GLY A 191 10.60 -15.13 -3.41
N LYS A 192 9.82 -15.04 -2.31
CA LYS A 192 8.44 -15.55 -2.22
C LYS A 192 7.43 -14.42 -2.11
N VAL A 193 7.74 -13.40 -1.32
CA VAL A 193 6.89 -12.22 -1.12
C VAL A 193 7.72 -10.97 -1.35
N LYS A 194 7.21 -10.05 -2.17
CA LYS A 194 7.72 -8.69 -2.30
C LYS A 194 6.77 -7.75 -1.59
N GLN A 195 7.28 -6.86 -0.75
CA GLN A 195 6.49 -5.86 -0.04
C GLN A 195 6.75 -4.46 -0.58
N ILE A 196 5.71 -3.63 -0.54
CA ILE A 196 5.79 -2.17 -0.61
C ILE A 196 5.10 -1.66 0.65
N ILE A 197 5.83 -0.86 1.42
CA ILE A 197 5.31 -0.17 2.61
C ILE A 197 5.15 1.29 2.22
N SER A 198 4.00 1.86 2.51
CA SER A 198 3.73 3.27 2.30
C SER A 198 3.22 3.90 3.59
N GLY A 199 3.81 5.03 3.99
CA GLY A 199 3.38 5.83 5.13
C GLY A 199 2.20 6.72 4.76
N SER A 200 1.29 6.94 5.69
CA SER A 200 0.06 7.71 5.47
C SER A 200 -0.35 8.56 6.67
N ILE A 201 0.55 8.73 7.64
CA ILE A 201 0.33 9.67 8.75
C ILE A 201 0.09 11.07 8.19
N GLY A 202 -1.11 11.59 8.39
CA GLY A 202 -1.55 12.89 7.85
C GLY A 202 -2.15 12.84 6.44
N PHE A 203 -2.19 11.68 5.79
CA PHE A 203 -2.80 11.46 4.48
C PHE A 203 -4.09 10.64 4.55
N ASP A 204 -4.15 9.62 5.42
CA ASP A 204 -5.28 8.69 5.53
C ASP A 204 -5.53 8.28 7.00
N ASP A 205 -6.53 7.43 7.23
CA ASP A 205 -7.04 7.03 8.55
C ASP A 205 -6.06 6.14 9.34
N TRP A 206 -5.12 5.49 8.66
CA TRP A 206 -4.13 4.60 9.24
C TRP A 206 -2.71 5.11 8.98
N GLU A 207 -1.75 4.61 9.75
CA GLU A 207 -0.37 5.11 9.75
C GLU A 207 0.45 4.54 8.58
N TRP A 208 0.19 3.29 8.16
CA TRP A 208 0.82 2.66 6.99
C TRP A 208 -0.15 1.82 6.17
N GLY A 209 0.04 1.86 4.84
CA GLY A 209 -0.45 0.87 3.89
C GLY A 209 0.60 -0.19 3.63
N VAL A 210 0.21 -1.48 3.71
CA VAL A 210 1.09 -2.61 3.42
C VAL A 210 0.57 -3.35 2.20
N THR A 211 1.37 -3.35 1.12
CA THR A 211 1.06 -4.09 -0.11
C THR A 211 2.06 -5.22 -0.31
N LEU A 212 1.57 -6.44 -0.44
CA LEU A 212 2.34 -7.66 -0.66
C LEU A 212 2.02 -8.26 -2.03
N PHE A 213 3.06 -8.73 -2.71
CA PHE A 213 2.97 -9.40 -4.00
C PHE A 213 3.59 -10.80 -3.92
N SER A 214 2.93 -11.80 -4.49
CA SER A 214 3.43 -13.18 -4.55
C SER A 214 2.79 -13.95 -5.70
N ASP A 215 3.50 -14.95 -6.21
CA ASP A 215 2.94 -15.92 -7.16
C ASP A 215 2.18 -17.07 -6.48
N ASP A 216 2.21 -17.12 -5.14
CA ASP A 216 1.45 -18.06 -4.30
C ASP A 216 0.77 -17.29 -3.16
N ALA A 217 -0.56 -17.11 -3.25
CA ALA A 217 -1.34 -16.38 -2.24
C ALA A 217 -1.23 -16.98 -0.83
N LEU A 218 -0.88 -18.27 -0.69
CA LEU A 218 -0.67 -18.89 0.62
C LEU A 218 0.53 -18.28 1.37
N GLN A 219 1.48 -17.68 0.64
CA GLN A 219 2.63 -17.01 1.25
C GLN A 219 2.20 -15.79 2.07
N PHE A 220 1.14 -15.08 1.68
CA PHE A 220 0.59 -13.97 2.48
C PHE A 220 0.14 -14.48 3.86
N LYS A 221 -0.63 -15.57 3.88
CA LYS A 221 -1.08 -16.19 5.13
C LYS A 221 0.11 -16.62 5.98
N LYS A 222 1.10 -17.29 5.39
CA LYS A 222 2.29 -17.80 6.13
C LYS A 222 3.07 -16.64 6.75
N LEU A 223 3.42 -15.63 5.95
CA LEU A 223 4.18 -14.46 6.36
C LEU A 223 3.46 -13.69 7.48
N ILE A 224 2.21 -13.30 7.25
CA ILE A 224 1.45 -12.49 8.22
C ILE A 224 1.20 -13.28 9.50
N TYR A 225 0.88 -14.56 9.40
CA TYR A 225 0.65 -15.40 10.57
C TYR A 225 1.91 -15.55 11.41
N GLU A 226 3.07 -15.80 10.79
CA GLU A 226 4.35 -15.88 11.49
C GLU A 226 4.74 -14.55 12.13
N MET A 227 4.62 -13.44 11.38
CA MET A 227 4.90 -12.10 11.89
C MET A 227 4.04 -11.73 13.09
N ARG A 228 2.79 -12.23 13.21
CA ARG A 228 1.96 -11.97 14.40
C ARG A 228 2.54 -12.52 15.71
N PHE A 229 3.49 -13.46 15.66
CA PHE A 229 4.19 -13.96 16.84
C PHE A 229 5.47 -13.18 17.16
N ASP A 230 5.92 -12.29 16.27
CA ASP A 230 6.95 -11.31 16.62
C ASP A 230 6.38 -10.24 17.54
N GLU A 231 7.14 -9.87 18.57
CA GLU A 231 6.67 -8.96 19.60
C GLU A 231 6.20 -7.61 19.04
N VAL A 232 6.84 -7.11 17.96
CA VAL A 232 6.46 -5.81 17.39
C VAL A 232 5.03 -5.82 16.83
N SER A 233 4.57 -6.99 16.35
CA SER A 233 3.26 -7.17 15.77
C SER A 233 2.27 -7.65 16.83
N ALA A 234 2.69 -8.54 17.73
CA ALA A 234 1.85 -9.08 18.80
C ALA A 234 1.36 -7.99 19.77
N ARG A 235 2.27 -7.09 20.17
CA ARG A 235 1.96 -6.02 21.15
C ARG A 235 1.46 -4.75 20.49
N TYR A 236 2.06 -4.36 19.37
CA TYR A 236 1.82 -3.03 18.79
C TYR A 236 1.10 -3.04 17.44
N GLY A 237 0.81 -4.20 16.84
CA GLY A 237 0.14 -4.25 15.54
C GLY A 237 -1.37 -4.06 15.66
N GLU A 238 -1.90 -2.98 15.08
CA GLU A 238 -3.32 -2.77 14.87
C GLU A 238 -3.61 -2.84 13.37
N PHE A 239 -4.54 -3.69 12.95
CA PHE A 239 -4.73 -4.00 11.53
C PHE A 239 -6.14 -3.66 11.06
N GLY A 240 -6.24 -3.02 9.90
CA GLY A 240 -7.51 -2.82 9.21
C GLY A 240 -7.93 -4.04 8.39
N SER A 241 -8.77 -3.79 7.38
CA SER A 241 -9.27 -4.81 6.46
C SER A 241 -8.18 -5.35 5.53
N PHE A 242 -8.20 -6.67 5.30
CA PHE A 242 -7.33 -7.34 4.34
C PHE A 242 -8.03 -7.57 3.00
N TYR A 243 -7.41 -7.14 1.91
CA TYR A 243 -7.88 -7.31 0.54
C TYR A 243 -6.91 -8.23 -0.22
N VAL A 244 -7.44 -9.27 -0.86
CA VAL A 244 -6.63 -10.28 -1.57
C VAL A 244 -7.21 -10.53 -2.95
N GLY A 245 -6.33 -10.68 -3.93
CA GLY A 245 -6.70 -10.56 -5.33
C GLY A 245 -5.76 -11.26 -6.30
N SER A 246 -6.20 -11.45 -7.54
CA SER A 246 -5.36 -11.93 -8.64
C SER A 246 -5.16 -10.85 -9.69
N VAL A 247 -4.00 -10.85 -10.35
CA VAL A 247 -3.68 -9.84 -11.37
C VAL A 247 -4.73 -9.79 -12.47
N LEU A 248 -5.06 -8.58 -12.92
CA LEU A 248 -5.86 -8.32 -14.12
C LEU A 248 -4.97 -7.66 -15.16
N ASN A 249 -4.83 -8.32 -16.30
CA ASN A 249 -4.37 -7.74 -17.55
C ASN A 249 -5.58 -7.41 -18.45
N GLU A 250 -5.33 -6.81 -19.60
CA GLU A 250 -6.36 -6.44 -20.58
C GLU A 250 -7.34 -7.59 -20.91
N GLU A 251 -6.81 -8.75 -21.30
CA GLU A 251 -7.59 -9.94 -21.66
C GLU A 251 -8.44 -10.46 -20.49
N THR A 252 -7.83 -10.63 -19.32
CA THR A 252 -8.52 -11.13 -18.12
C THR A 252 -9.53 -10.14 -17.54
N PHE A 253 -9.33 -8.83 -17.74
CA PHE A 253 -10.32 -7.81 -17.37
C PHE A 253 -11.53 -7.90 -18.31
N GLU A 254 -11.30 -8.00 -19.62
CA GLU A 254 -12.39 -8.22 -20.58
C GLU A 254 -13.15 -9.51 -20.25
N ASP A 255 -12.44 -10.61 -19.99
CA ASP A 255 -13.04 -11.89 -19.60
C ASP A 255 -13.90 -11.79 -18.34
N MET A 256 -13.44 -11.02 -17.33
CA MET A 256 -14.21 -10.78 -16.11
C MET A 256 -15.56 -10.12 -16.41
N LEU A 257 -15.64 -9.27 -17.43
CA LEU A 257 -16.81 -8.46 -17.77
C LEU A 257 -17.76 -9.12 -18.77
N LYS A 258 -17.41 -10.29 -19.34
CA LYS A 258 -18.30 -11.04 -20.25
C LYS A 258 -19.57 -11.51 -19.52
N LEU A 259 -20.70 -11.45 -20.24
CA LEU A 259 -22.04 -11.82 -19.74
C LEU A 259 -22.49 -13.21 -20.15
#